data_AF-A0A376VYD1-F1
#
_entry.id   AF-A0A376VYD1-F1
#
_cell.length_a   1.000
_cell.length_b   1.000
_cell.length_c   1.000
_cell.angle_alpha   90.00
_cell.angle_beta   90.00
_cell.angle_gamma   90.00
#
_symmetry.space_group_name_H-M   'P 1'
#
loop_
_entity.id
_entity.type
_entity.pdbx_description
1 polymer ?
#
loop_
_entity_poly.entity_id
_entity_poly.type
_entity_poly.pdbx_seq_one_letter_code
_entity_poly.pdbx_strand_id
1 'polypeptide(L)'
;MNAIISPDYYYVLTVAGQSNAMAYGEGLPLPDKEDAPHPRIKQLARFAHTHPGGPSCHFNDIIPLTHCPHDVQDMQGYHHPLATNHQTQYGTVGQALHIARKLLPLFLIMQGFSSFRVAVADQLLPRAAKGHIQNRTEPAMMLVVGDRILRYTRI
;
A
#
# COMPACT_ATOMS: atom_id res chain seq x y z
N MET A 1 1.06 29.48 0.54
CA MET A 1 0.77 28.22 -0.18
C MET A 1 2.07 27.42 -0.24
N ASN A 2 2.24 26.41 0.62
CA ASN A 2 3.43 25.55 0.56
C ASN A 2 3.28 24.64 -0.66
N ALA A 3 4.13 24.84 -1.67
CA ALA A 3 4.20 23.91 -2.79
C ALA A 3 4.50 22.52 -2.23
N ILE A 4 3.58 21.57 -2.45
CA ILE A 4 3.85 20.17 -2.13
C ILE A 4 4.84 19.69 -3.17
N ILE A 5 6.12 19.81 -2.85
CA ILE A 5 7.19 19.32 -3.70
C ILE A 5 7.16 17.81 -3.60
N SER A 6 6.82 17.20 -4.72
CA SER A 6 6.96 15.78 -4.92
C SER A 6 8.45 15.43 -4.60
N PRO A 7 8.78 14.40 -3.80
CA PRO A 7 10.17 13.98 -3.49
C PRO A 7 11.03 13.33 -4.62
N ASP A 8 12.33 13.63 -4.74
CA ASP A 8 13.20 13.14 -5.85
C ASP A 8 13.45 11.62 -5.88
N TYR A 9 13.39 10.97 -4.73
CA TYR A 9 13.42 9.52 -4.64
C TYR A 9 12.55 9.02 -3.48
N TYR A 10 12.30 7.71 -3.48
CA TYR A 10 11.58 7.03 -2.43
C TYR A 10 12.48 6.06 -1.69
N TYR A 11 12.39 6.05 -0.35
CA TYR A 11 12.81 4.91 0.46
C TYR A 11 11.80 3.80 0.29
N VAL A 12 12.28 2.61 -0.08
CA VAL A 12 11.43 1.45 -0.31
C VAL A 12 11.33 0.58 0.94
N LEU A 13 10.09 0.25 1.34
CA LEU A 13 9.83 -0.77 2.35
C LEU A 13 8.90 -1.82 1.76
N THR A 14 9.46 -3.00 1.53
CA THR A 14 8.69 -4.17 1.15
C THR A 14 7.94 -4.71 2.38
N VAL A 15 6.62 -4.88 2.29
CA VAL A 15 5.89 -5.67 3.30
C VAL A 15 5.15 -6.80 2.61
N ALA A 16 5.30 -7.98 3.21
CA ALA A 16 4.81 -9.23 2.70
C ALA A 16 4.36 -10.11 3.86
N GLY A 17 3.49 -11.07 3.57
CA GLY A 17 2.94 -11.99 4.55
C GLY A 17 1.52 -12.37 4.21
N GLN A 18 0.81 -12.84 5.24
CA GLN A 18 -0.61 -13.21 5.17
C GLN A 18 -1.48 -12.10 5.81
N SER A 19 -2.69 -12.44 6.26
CA SER A 19 -3.68 -11.53 6.85
C SER A 19 -3.10 -10.51 7.83
N ASN A 20 -2.28 -10.95 8.79
CA ASN A 20 -1.71 -10.06 9.82
C ASN A 20 -0.66 -9.07 9.28
N ALA A 21 -0.19 -9.24 8.05
CA ALA A 21 0.71 -8.28 7.39
C ALA A 21 -0.05 -7.24 6.54
N MET A 22 -1.35 -7.45 6.33
CA MET A 22 -2.22 -6.67 5.43
C MET A 22 -3.43 -6.09 6.17
N ALA A 23 -4.37 -5.49 5.44
CA ALA A 23 -5.57 -4.88 6.01
C ALA A 23 -6.59 -5.93 6.48
N TYR A 24 -6.44 -6.43 7.70
CA TYR A 24 -7.43 -7.31 8.35
C TYR A 24 -8.01 -6.70 9.64
N GLY A 25 -7.62 -5.48 10.01
CA GLY A 25 -8.25 -4.76 11.10
C GLY A 25 -9.68 -4.39 10.74
N GLU A 26 -10.65 -4.91 11.48
CA GLU A 26 -12.08 -4.69 11.23
C GLU A 26 -12.61 -3.38 11.80
N GLY A 27 -11.78 -2.62 12.51
CA GLY A 27 -12.17 -1.31 13.06
C GLY A 27 -12.51 -0.29 11.98
N LEU A 28 -13.36 0.68 12.33
CA LEU A 28 -13.73 1.78 11.43
C LEU A 28 -12.49 2.59 11.02
N PRO A 29 -12.22 2.76 9.70
CA PRO A 29 -11.15 3.64 9.26
C PRO A 29 -11.38 5.11 9.65
N LEU A 30 -10.32 5.79 10.08
CA LEU A 30 -10.31 7.18 10.52
C LEU A 30 -9.49 8.07 9.56
N PRO A 31 -9.96 8.29 8.31
CA PRO A 31 -9.18 8.93 7.25
C PRO A 31 -8.83 10.40 7.50
N ASP A 32 -9.51 11.06 8.44
CA ASP A 32 -9.22 12.45 8.83
C ASP A 32 -8.20 12.54 9.98
N LYS A 33 -7.76 11.40 10.53
CA LYS A 33 -6.89 11.31 11.71
C LYS A 33 -5.74 10.31 11.52
N GLU A 34 -5.79 9.17 12.20
CA GLU A 34 -4.72 8.18 12.25
C GLU A 34 -4.49 7.50 10.90
N ASP A 35 -5.56 7.34 10.11
CA ASP A 35 -5.56 6.70 8.80
C ASP A 35 -5.43 7.70 7.64
N ALA A 36 -5.11 8.96 7.96
CA ALA A 36 -4.96 10.00 6.95
C ALA A 36 -3.79 9.71 5.99
N PRO A 37 -4.03 9.60 4.67
CA PRO A 37 -2.97 9.50 3.67
C PRO A 37 -2.04 10.72 3.74
N HIS A 38 -0.79 10.52 3.33
CA HIS A 38 0.21 11.60 3.35
C HIS A 38 0.81 11.80 1.94
N PRO A 39 1.00 13.04 1.45
CA PRO A 39 1.49 13.29 0.09
C PRO A 39 2.85 12.65 -0.25
N ARG A 40 3.73 12.50 0.75
CA ARG A 40 5.06 11.87 0.62
C ARG A 40 5.06 10.35 0.79
N ILE A 41 3.94 9.73 1.15
CA ILE A 41 3.83 8.28 1.39
C ILE A 41 3.04 7.66 0.25
N LYS A 42 3.68 6.75 -0.48
CA LYS A 42 3.14 6.11 -1.69
C LYS A 42 3.19 4.59 -1.58
N GLN A 43 2.46 3.94 -2.46
CA GLN A 43 2.53 2.50 -2.71
C GLN A 43 2.50 2.24 -4.21
N LEU A 44 2.85 1.01 -4.60
CA LEU A 44 2.63 0.56 -5.96
C LEU A 44 1.20 0.03 -6.14
N ALA A 45 0.58 0.43 -7.24
CA ALA A 45 -0.75 0.01 -7.60
C ALA A 45 -0.80 -1.45 -8.10
N ARG A 46 -1.98 -2.04 -8.01
CA ARG A 46 -2.26 -3.44 -8.35
C ARG A 46 -3.66 -3.57 -8.92
N PHE A 47 -4.63 -2.94 -8.26
CA PHE A 47 -6.02 -2.89 -8.71
C PHE A 47 -6.21 -1.86 -9.84
N ALA A 48 -7.36 -1.93 -10.52
CA ALA A 48 -7.69 -1.05 -11.64
C ALA A 48 -7.99 0.40 -11.22
N HIS A 49 -8.29 0.61 -9.95
CA HIS A 49 -8.54 1.90 -9.32
C HIS A 49 -7.80 2.01 -7.99
N THR A 50 -7.48 3.22 -7.55
CA THR A 50 -6.74 3.43 -6.28
C THR A 50 -7.53 3.08 -5.03
N HIS A 51 -8.86 3.15 -5.12
CA HIS A 51 -9.84 2.75 -4.11
C HIS A 51 -11.22 2.68 -4.79
N PRO A 52 -12.28 2.16 -4.13
CA PRO A 52 -13.62 2.16 -4.69
C PRO A 52 -14.06 3.60 -5.05
N GLY A 53 -14.46 3.81 -6.30
CA GLY A 53 -14.82 5.14 -6.83
C GLY A 53 -13.65 6.11 -7.07
N GLY A 54 -12.41 5.66 -6.89
CA GLY A 54 -11.19 6.44 -7.12
C GLY A 54 -10.72 6.48 -8.58
N PRO A 55 -9.67 7.27 -8.87
CA PRO A 55 -9.05 7.31 -10.20
C PRO A 55 -8.52 5.94 -10.63
N SER A 56 -8.50 5.70 -11.94
CA SER A 56 -7.90 4.49 -12.51
C SER A 56 -6.38 4.50 -12.33
N CYS A 57 -5.80 3.33 -12.09
CA CYS A 57 -4.37 3.11 -12.03
C CYS A 57 -4.01 1.78 -12.69
N HIS A 58 -2.78 1.68 -13.18
CA HIS A 58 -2.21 0.46 -13.74
C HIS A 58 -1.32 -0.23 -12.71
N PHE A 59 -1.01 -1.49 -12.96
CA PHE A 59 -0.04 -2.23 -12.18
C PHE A 59 1.30 -1.48 -12.09
N ASN A 60 1.85 -1.36 -10.89
CA ASN A 60 3.07 -0.63 -10.54
C ASN A 60 3.03 0.91 -10.69
N ASP A 61 1.85 1.51 -10.91
CA ASP A 61 1.73 2.98 -10.80
C ASP A 61 1.99 3.44 -9.36
N ILE A 62 2.66 4.58 -9.20
CA ILE A 62 2.91 5.18 -7.88
C ILE A 62 1.67 5.94 -7.42
N ILE A 63 0.94 5.37 -6.46
CA ILE A 63 -0.32 5.91 -5.94
C ILE A 63 -0.22 6.23 -4.44
N PRO A 64 -1.16 7.01 -3.86
CA PRO A 64 -1.19 7.21 -2.41
C PRO A 64 -1.30 5.88 -1.66
N LEU A 65 -0.52 5.73 -0.59
CA LEU A 65 -0.76 4.67 0.40
C LEU A 65 -1.89 5.10 1.34
N THR A 66 -2.87 4.23 1.52
CA THR A 66 -4.03 4.43 2.40
C THR A 66 -4.08 3.33 3.47
N HIS A 67 -5.10 3.35 4.33
CA HIS A 67 -5.29 2.34 5.38
C HIS A 67 -5.63 0.95 4.84
N CYS A 68 -6.11 0.84 3.60
CA CYS A 68 -6.37 -0.44 2.93
C CYS A 68 -5.48 -0.56 1.66
N PRO A 69 -4.26 -1.11 1.78
CA PRO A 69 -3.27 -1.14 0.71
C PRO A 69 -3.65 -2.05 -0.46
N HIS A 70 -2.89 -1.91 -1.56
CA HIS A 70 -2.98 -2.74 -2.77
C HIS A 70 -2.21 -4.07 -2.60
N ASP A 71 -2.57 -4.84 -1.57
CA ASP A 71 -2.06 -6.20 -1.35
C ASP A 71 -2.63 -7.19 -2.39
N VAL A 72 -2.16 -8.45 -2.45
CA VAL A 72 -2.61 -9.39 -3.51
C VAL A 72 -4.11 -9.68 -3.38
N GLN A 73 -4.59 -9.80 -2.15
CA GLN A 73 -6.02 -9.86 -1.87
C GLN A 73 -6.57 -8.45 -1.69
N ASP A 74 -7.64 -8.15 -2.42
CA ASP A 74 -8.37 -6.90 -2.31
C ASP A 74 -9.31 -6.93 -1.11
N MET A 75 -9.01 -6.10 -0.11
CA MET A 75 -9.81 -5.93 1.09
C MET A 75 -10.67 -4.64 1.07
N GLN A 76 -10.63 -3.86 -0.01
CA GLN A 76 -11.29 -2.55 -0.09
C GLN A 76 -12.83 -2.65 -0.10
N GLY A 77 -13.37 -3.80 -0.49
CA GLY A 77 -14.82 -4.08 -0.46
C GLY A 77 -15.39 -4.50 0.90
N TYR A 78 -14.55 -4.73 1.91
CA TYR A 78 -14.97 -5.20 3.23
C TYR A 78 -15.26 -4.03 4.17
N HIS A 79 -16.40 -3.37 3.96
CA HIS A 79 -16.76 -2.16 4.69
C HIS A 79 -17.19 -2.42 6.13
N HIS A 80 -16.79 -1.54 7.04
CA HIS A 80 -17.35 -1.50 8.39
C HIS A 80 -18.84 -1.09 8.34
N PRO A 81 -19.75 -1.71 9.13
CA PRO A 81 -21.18 -1.39 9.08
C PRO A 81 -21.55 0.06 9.39
N LEU A 82 -20.67 0.77 10.11
CA LEU A 82 -20.83 2.18 10.48
C LEU A 82 -20.01 3.14 9.60
N ALA A 83 -19.45 2.69 8.49
CA ALA A 83 -18.78 3.56 7.54
C ALA A 83 -19.80 4.50 6.88
N THR A 84 -19.59 5.81 7.02
CA THR A 84 -20.53 6.81 6.48
C THR A 84 -20.18 7.19 5.05
N ASN A 85 -18.88 7.18 4.71
CA ASN A 85 -18.39 7.50 3.37
C ASN A 85 -17.49 6.39 2.84
N HIS A 86 -18.00 5.57 1.93
CA HIS A 86 -17.24 4.47 1.34
C HIS A 86 -16.14 4.92 0.36
N GLN A 87 -16.02 6.22 0.04
CA GLN A 87 -14.89 6.72 -0.73
C GLN A 87 -13.64 6.92 0.14
N THR A 88 -13.80 7.15 1.44
CA THR A 88 -12.69 7.43 2.37
C THR A 88 -12.56 6.40 3.50
N GLN A 89 -13.67 5.78 3.90
CA GLN A 89 -13.76 4.73 4.93
C GLN A 89 -14.04 3.35 4.32
N TYR A 90 -13.47 3.07 3.15
CA TYR A 90 -13.61 1.77 2.50
C TYR A 90 -12.81 0.68 3.21
N GLY A 91 -13.23 -0.57 3.06
CA GLY A 91 -12.46 -1.73 3.48
C GLY A 91 -12.10 -1.79 4.97
N THR A 92 -11.10 -2.60 5.23
CA THR A 92 -10.45 -2.86 6.52
C THR A 92 -9.18 -2.04 6.68
N VAL A 93 -8.57 -2.10 7.86
CA VAL A 93 -7.38 -1.31 8.22
C VAL A 93 -6.13 -2.20 8.30
N GLY A 94 -5.04 -1.73 7.69
CA GLY A 94 -3.71 -2.34 7.73
C GLY A 94 -2.64 -1.37 8.23
N GLN A 95 -1.61 -1.92 8.87
CA GLN A 95 -0.56 -1.17 9.56
C GLN A 95 0.46 -0.46 8.65
N ALA A 96 0.40 -0.71 7.33
CA ALA A 96 1.35 -0.20 6.34
C ALA A 96 1.52 1.32 6.41
N LEU A 97 0.38 2.02 6.42
CA LEU A 97 0.31 3.47 6.46
C LEU A 97 0.89 4.01 7.77
N HIS A 98 0.55 3.39 8.89
CA HIS A 98 1.03 3.84 10.21
C HIS A 98 2.54 3.65 10.35
N ILE A 99 3.10 2.53 9.86
CA ILE A 99 4.56 2.30 9.83
C ILE A 99 5.22 3.39 8.99
N ALA A 100 4.77 3.59 7.76
CA ALA A 100 5.34 4.60 6.87
C ALA A 100 5.25 6.03 7.45
N ARG A 101 4.12 6.35 8.12
CA ARG A 101 3.91 7.65 8.76
C ARG A 101 4.83 7.87 9.96
N LYS A 102 5.08 6.83 10.77
CA LYS A 102 6.03 6.88 11.89
C LYS A 102 7.48 6.97 11.43
N LEU A 103 7.81 6.39 10.28
CA LEU A 103 9.15 6.46 9.69
C LEU A 103 9.41 7.79 8.99
N LEU A 104 8.39 8.49 8.50
CA LEU A 104 8.53 9.72 7.72
C LEU A 104 9.37 10.84 8.40
N PRO A 105 9.26 11.11 9.71
CA PRO A 105 10.10 12.10 10.39
C PRO A 105 11.59 11.72 10.42
N LEU A 106 11.92 10.43 10.39
CA LEU A 106 13.32 9.98 10.40
C LEU A 106 14.03 10.25 9.06
N PHE A 107 13.27 10.44 7.98
CA PHE A 107 13.76 10.68 6.63
C PHE A 107 13.66 12.15 6.19
N LEU A 108 13.72 13.09 7.15
CA LEU A 108 13.66 14.53 6.86
C LEU A 108 14.94 15.02 6.17
N ILE A 109 14.84 15.29 4.87
CA ILE A 109 15.21 16.50 4.09
C ILE A 109 15.02 16.10 2.60
N MET A 110 13.95 16.60 1.95
CA MET A 110 13.62 16.43 0.51
C MET A 110 13.11 15.06 -0.01
N GLN A 111 12.81 14.05 0.81
CA GLN A 111 12.63 12.67 0.29
C GLN A 111 11.31 11.98 0.60
N GLY A 112 10.89 11.05 -0.26
CA GLY A 112 9.61 10.35 -0.20
C GLY A 112 9.75 8.96 0.40
N PHE A 113 8.64 8.35 0.73
CA PHE A 113 8.56 6.94 1.13
C PHE A 113 7.62 6.19 0.19
N SER A 114 8.07 5.08 -0.40
CA SER A 114 7.26 4.20 -1.26
C SER A 114 7.25 2.81 -0.64
N SER A 115 6.10 2.29 -0.25
CA SER A 115 6.02 0.90 0.20
C SER A 115 5.77 -0.01 -1.00
N PHE A 116 6.61 -1.02 -1.18
CA PHE A 116 6.40 -2.13 -2.11
C PHE A 116 5.65 -3.24 -1.35
N ARG A 117 4.64 -3.89 -1.92
CA ARG A 117 3.82 -4.85 -1.16
C ARG A 117 3.48 -6.09 -1.98
N VAL A 118 3.74 -7.26 -1.40
CA VAL A 118 3.25 -8.56 -1.89
C VAL A 118 2.78 -9.37 -0.68
N ALA A 119 1.50 -9.28 -0.32
CA ALA A 119 0.88 -10.11 0.70
C ALA A 119 -0.24 -10.96 0.09
N VAL A 120 -0.18 -12.28 0.26
CA VAL A 120 -1.19 -13.27 -0.16
C VAL A 120 -1.79 -13.86 1.12
N ALA A 121 -3.06 -13.63 1.39
CA ALA A 121 -3.71 -14.34 2.49
C ALA A 121 -3.91 -15.81 2.09
N ASP A 122 -3.50 -16.69 3.01
CA ASP A 122 -3.60 -18.15 2.93
C ASP A 122 -2.51 -18.90 2.15
N GLN A 123 -1.25 -18.75 2.57
CA GLN A 123 -0.17 -19.68 2.21
C GLN A 123 0.47 -20.30 3.45
N LEU A 124 -0.21 -21.24 4.11
CA LEU A 124 0.52 -22.34 4.74
C LEU A 124 1.05 -23.18 3.57
N LEU A 125 2.36 -23.20 3.38
CA LEU A 125 3.05 -23.75 2.21
C LEU A 125 2.57 -25.16 1.73
N PRO A 126 1.98 -26.06 2.56
CA PRO A 126 1.40 -27.31 2.04
C PRO A 126 -0.08 -27.27 1.59
N ARG A 127 -0.83 -26.17 1.77
CA ARG A 127 -2.30 -26.11 1.51
C ARG A 127 -2.75 -25.09 0.46
N ALA A 128 -1.84 -24.31 -0.12
CA ALA A 128 -2.22 -23.25 -1.06
C ALA A 128 -2.50 -23.79 -2.48
N ALA A 129 -3.64 -23.41 -3.06
CA ALA A 129 -3.89 -23.61 -4.48
C ALA A 129 -2.90 -22.76 -5.30
N LYS A 130 -2.15 -23.39 -6.24
CA LYS A 130 -1.34 -22.65 -7.21
C LYS A 130 -2.28 -21.94 -8.19
N GLY A 131 -2.52 -20.66 -7.96
CA GLY A 131 -3.15 -19.79 -8.96
C GLY A 131 -2.28 -19.65 -10.21
N HIS A 132 -2.92 -19.38 -11.35
CA HIS A 132 -2.21 -19.05 -12.59
C HIS A 132 -1.59 -17.64 -12.43
N ILE A 133 -0.34 -17.57 -11.98
CA ILE A 133 0.48 -16.37 -12.09
C ILE A 133 0.82 -16.23 -13.57
N GLN A 134 0.04 -15.43 -14.28
CA GLN A 134 0.26 -15.17 -15.69
C GLN A 134 1.51 -14.29 -15.83
N ASN A 135 2.49 -14.85 -16.55
CA ASN A 135 3.87 -14.41 -16.76
C ASN A 135 4.91 -14.85 -15.72
N ARG A 136 5.86 -15.63 -16.25
CA ARG A 136 7.10 -16.11 -15.65
C ARG A 136 8.03 -14.94 -15.28
N THR A 137 7.65 -14.16 -14.28
CA THR A 137 8.59 -13.42 -13.45
C THR A 137 8.47 -14.04 -12.08
N GLU A 138 9.54 -14.71 -11.66
CA GLU A 138 9.65 -15.37 -10.37
C GLU A 138 9.19 -14.42 -9.24
N PRO A 139 8.59 -14.92 -8.14
CA PRO A 139 8.31 -14.08 -6.99
C PRO A 139 9.64 -13.72 -6.34
N ALA A 140 10.28 -12.66 -6.84
CA ALA A 140 11.48 -12.11 -6.27
C ALA A 140 11.14 -11.52 -4.90
N MET A 141 11.34 -12.35 -3.88
CA MET A 141 11.64 -11.95 -2.52
C MET A 141 12.84 -11.00 -2.59
N MET A 142 12.64 -9.71 -2.33
CA MET A 142 13.76 -8.83 -2.01
C MET A 142 13.33 -7.80 -0.96
N LEU A 143 13.85 -8.02 0.24
CA LEU A 143 13.96 -6.99 1.27
C LEU A 143 15.07 -6.04 0.82
N VAL A 144 14.69 -4.96 0.14
CA VAL A 144 15.60 -3.83 -0.07
C VAL A 144 15.23 -2.77 0.94
N VAL A 145 15.76 -2.89 2.15
CA VAL A 145 15.91 -1.70 3.02
C VAL A 145 17.24 -1.08 2.64
N GLY A 146 17.23 -0.13 1.71
CA GLY A 146 18.47 0.55 1.34
C GLY A 146 18.45 1.39 0.07
N ASP A 147 17.65 1.03 -0.93
CA ASP A 147 17.80 1.65 -2.25
C ASP A 147 16.86 2.83 -2.48
N ARG A 148 17.45 3.90 -3.00
CA ARG A 148 16.75 5.09 -3.48
C ARG A 148 16.25 4.80 -4.88
N ILE A 149 14.94 4.64 -5.04
CA ILE A 149 14.35 4.54 -6.37
C ILE A 149 14.00 5.95 -6.85
N LEU A 150 14.63 6.36 -7.96
CA LEU A 150 14.26 7.58 -8.70
C LEU A 150 12.81 7.46 -9.13
N ARG A 151 12.04 8.54 -9.00
CA ARG A 151 10.60 8.56 -9.29
C ARG A 151 10.22 8.07 -10.68
N TYR A 152 11.08 8.31 -11.66
CA TYR A 152 10.86 7.95 -13.05
C TYR A 152 11.23 6.50 -13.36
N THR A 153 11.65 5.74 -12.35
CA THR A 153 11.95 4.32 -12.50
C THR A 153 10.63 3.57 -12.60
N ARG A 154 10.39 2.94 -13.75
CA ARG A 154 9.29 2.00 -13.94
C ARG A 154 9.73 0.64 -13.39
N ILE A 155 9.01 0.11 -12.41
CA ILE A 155 9.22 -1.22 -11.81
C ILE A 155 8.37 -2.24 -12.54
#